data_AF-T0YSU7-F1
#
_entry.id   AF-T0YSU7-F1
#
_cell.length_a   1.000
_cell.length_b   1.000
_cell.length_c   1.000
_cell.angle_alpha   90.00
_cell.angle_beta   90.00
_cell.angle_gamma   90.00
#
_symmetry.space_group_name_H-M   'P 1'
#
loop_
_entity.id
_entity.type
_entity.pdbx_description
1 polymer ?
#
loop_
_entity_poly.entity_id
_entity_poly.type
_entity_poly.pdbx_seq_one_letter_code
_entity_poly.pdbx_strand_id
1 'polypeptide(L)'
;MARAPELSSLQGVGPDPSRRRPQGDHHVGRPPEELEEERRLVEAAKTDPAAFAKLYDRYVDAIHAYVYHQTGSWERAEDVTATTFMRAYAEIGKFEWRGVPYSAWLYRVASNLVLRDHRRPGWIELPEGLADPGEGPEAAAVRSEQVRRIQASVRRLS
;
A
#
# COMPACT_ATOMS: atom_id res chain seq x y z
N MET A 1 40.36 -24.50 -19.43
CA MET A 1 40.88 -23.64 -18.35
C MET A 1 41.32 -22.34 -19.01
N ALA A 2 40.89 -21.12 -18.68
CA ALA A 2 39.95 -20.62 -17.67
C ALA A 2 39.45 -19.21 -18.10
N ARG A 3 38.18 -18.94 -17.78
CA ARG A 3 37.47 -17.68 -17.47
C ARG A 3 37.69 -16.39 -18.29
N ALA A 4 36.60 -15.96 -18.94
CA ALA A 4 36.18 -14.55 -19.03
C ALA A 4 35.25 -14.19 -17.83
N PRO A 5 34.76 -12.95 -17.72
CA PRO A 5 35.29 -11.86 -16.88
C PRO A 5 34.48 -11.64 -15.59
N GLU A 6 35.14 -11.11 -14.55
CA GLU A 6 34.46 -10.64 -13.33
C GLU A 6 33.86 -9.25 -13.57
N LEU A 7 32.54 -9.18 -13.77
CA LEU A 7 31.73 -7.96 -13.61
C LEU A 7 30.83 -8.10 -12.38
N SER A 8 31.43 -8.43 -11.24
CA SER A 8 30.76 -8.35 -9.95
C SER A 8 31.07 -6.99 -9.33
N SER A 9 30.02 -6.32 -8.85
CA SER A 9 30.01 -5.06 -8.06
C SER A 9 29.29 -3.86 -8.71
N LEU A 10 28.09 -4.07 -9.23
CA LEU A 10 27.04 -3.04 -9.23
C LEU A 10 25.71 -3.65 -8.76
N GLN A 11 25.62 -3.93 -7.45
CA GLN A 11 24.34 -4.11 -6.77
C GLN A 11 24.23 -3.09 -5.64
N GLY A 12 23.37 -2.09 -5.89
CA GLY A 12 22.41 -1.59 -4.92
C GLY A 12 22.94 -1.05 -3.59
N VAL A 13 23.46 0.17 -3.60
CA VAL A 13 23.15 1.07 -2.48
C VAL A 13 21.75 1.61 -2.77
N GLY A 14 20.73 0.83 -2.39
CA GLY A 14 19.36 1.32 -2.34
C GLY A 14 19.32 2.59 -1.47
N PRO A 15 18.46 3.57 -1.79
CA PRO A 15 18.38 4.80 -1.01
C PRO A 15 18.13 4.48 0.47
N ASP A 16 18.93 5.09 1.35
CA ASP A 16 18.80 4.98 2.81
C ASP A 16 17.35 5.25 3.23
N PRO A 17 16.64 4.24 3.81
CA PRO A 17 15.23 4.38 4.19
C PRO A 17 14.98 5.41 5.30
N SER A 18 16.06 5.93 5.92
CA SER A 18 16.02 6.94 6.97
C SER A 18 16.04 8.37 6.42
N ARG A 19 16.34 8.58 5.13
CA ARG A 19 16.72 9.90 4.60
C ARG A 19 15.63 10.74 3.96
N ARG A 20 14.40 10.27 3.76
CA ARG A 20 13.30 11.12 3.27
C ARG A 20 11.95 10.69 3.82
N ARG A 21 11.59 11.23 4.98
CA ARG A 21 10.17 11.56 5.21
C ARG A 21 9.95 12.96 4.65
N PRO A 22 9.49 13.16 3.41
CA PRO A 22 8.80 14.39 3.08
C PRO A 22 7.45 14.29 3.80
N GLN A 23 7.45 14.61 5.10
CA GLN A 23 6.23 14.95 5.81
C GLN A 23 5.75 16.26 5.21
N GLY A 24 4.82 16.19 4.27
CA GLY A 24 3.70 17.14 4.20
C GLY A 24 3.98 18.63 4.00
N ASP A 25 5.17 19.08 3.62
CA ASP A 25 5.40 20.53 3.44
C ASP A 25 4.66 21.12 2.22
N HIS A 26 4.05 20.29 1.37
CA HIS A 26 3.26 20.71 0.20
C HIS A 26 1.99 21.51 0.56
N HIS A 27 1.61 21.57 1.84
CA HIS A 27 0.44 22.32 2.32
C HIS A 27 0.82 23.49 3.24
N VAL A 28 2.10 23.60 3.63
CA VAL A 28 2.57 24.64 4.54
C VAL A 28 2.59 25.96 3.80
N GLY A 29 1.69 26.88 4.19
CA GLY A 29 1.60 28.21 3.60
C GLY A 29 0.61 28.34 2.44
N ARG A 30 -0.27 27.35 2.20
CA ARG A 30 -1.38 27.56 1.27
C ARG A 30 -2.29 28.68 1.80
N PRO A 31 -2.61 29.68 0.96
CA PRO A 31 -3.42 30.77 1.41
C PRO A 31 -4.88 30.30 1.63
N PRO A 32 -5.65 30.92 2.55
CA PRO A 32 -6.97 30.44 2.95
C PRO A 32 -7.96 30.26 1.78
N GLU A 33 -7.85 31.09 0.74
CA GLU A 33 -8.68 31.04 -0.46
C GLU A 33 -8.48 29.75 -1.27
N GLU A 34 -7.25 29.27 -1.38
CA GLU A 34 -6.95 28.01 -2.08
C GLU A 34 -7.52 26.81 -1.34
N LEU A 35 -7.48 26.84 0.01
CA LEU A 35 -8.04 25.79 0.85
C LEU A 35 -9.57 25.74 0.74
N GLU A 36 -10.23 26.89 0.68
CA GLU A 36 -11.67 26.96 0.50
C GLU A 36 -12.09 26.56 -0.93
N GLU A 37 -11.28 26.87 -1.95
CA GLU A 37 -11.47 26.34 -3.30
C GLU A 37 -11.33 24.82 -3.34
N GLU A 38 -10.26 24.27 -2.75
CA GLU A 38 -10.04 22.83 -2.64
C GLU A 38 -11.22 22.16 -1.93
N ARG A 39 -11.68 22.73 -0.82
CA ARG A 39 -12.84 22.23 -0.07
C ARG A 39 -14.10 22.20 -0.93
N ARG A 40 -14.41 23.29 -1.65
CA ARG A 40 -15.58 23.35 -2.54
C ARG A 40 -15.49 22.30 -3.65
N LEU A 41 -14.31 22.10 -4.21
CA LEU A 41 -14.08 21.10 -5.25
C LEU A 41 -14.26 19.67 -4.70
N VAL A 42 -13.79 19.40 -3.48
CA VAL A 42 -13.99 18.12 -2.78
C VAL A 42 -15.47 17.85 -2.51
N GLU A 43 -16.23 18.85 -2.06
CA GLU A 43 -17.67 18.69 -1.85
C GLU A 43 -18.41 18.41 -3.17
N ALA A 44 -18.06 19.08 -4.26
CA ALA A 44 -18.62 18.80 -5.58
C ALA A 44 -18.27 17.37 -6.06
N ALA A 45 -17.04 16.93 -5.85
CA ALA A 45 -16.56 15.61 -6.25
C ALA A 45 -17.28 14.43 -5.57
N LYS A 46 -18.08 14.68 -4.51
CA LYS A 46 -18.92 13.66 -3.88
C LYS A 46 -20.05 13.17 -4.79
N THR A 47 -20.49 13.99 -5.74
CA THR A 47 -21.61 13.69 -6.64
C THR A 47 -21.31 13.96 -8.11
N ASP A 48 -20.25 14.69 -8.42
CA ASP A 48 -19.84 15.02 -9.79
C ASP A 48 -18.49 14.36 -10.16
N PRO A 49 -18.48 13.35 -11.05
CA PRO A 49 -17.26 12.74 -11.56
C PRO A 49 -16.31 13.73 -12.25
N ALA A 50 -16.83 14.79 -12.88
CA ALA A 50 -15.99 15.81 -13.52
C ALA A 50 -15.26 16.69 -12.48
N ALA A 51 -15.90 16.95 -11.33
CA ALA A 51 -15.23 17.59 -10.21
C ALA A 51 -14.13 16.70 -9.61
N PHE A 52 -14.35 15.38 -9.54
CA PHE A 52 -13.29 14.45 -9.13
C PHE A 52 -12.12 14.43 -10.13
N ALA A 53 -12.39 14.47 -11.44
CA ALA A 53 -11.35 14.54 -12.46
C ALA A 53 -10.43 15.76 -12.25
N LYS A 54 -10.98 16.92 -11.87
CA LYS A 54 -10.17 18.10 -11.53
C LYS A 54 -9.28 17.88 -10.30
N LEU A 55 -9.73 17.12 -9.30
CA LEU A 55 -8.89 16.73 -8.16
C LEU A 55 -7.78 15.77 -8.60
N TYR A 56 -8.10 14.83 -9.48
CA TYR A 56 -7.12 13.92 -10.07
C TYR A 56 -6.03 14.71 -10.80
N ASP A 57 -6.39 15.56 -11.76
CA ASP A 57 -5.44 16.37 -12.54
C ASP A 57 -4.58 17.26 -11.65
N ARG A 58 -5.17 17.81 -10.57
CA ARG A 58 -4.46 18.66 -9.62
C ARG A 58 -3.39 17.93 -8.81
N TYR A 59 -3.56 16.63 -8.54
CA TYR A 59 -2.74 15.91 -7.57
C TYR A 59 -1.97 14.71 -8.12
N VAL A 60 -2.30 14.22 -9.32
CA VAL A 60 -1.70 13.00 -9.88
C VAL A 60 -0.18 13.09 -9.97
N ASP A 61 0.36 14.19 -10.51
CA ASP A 61 1.80 14.37 -10.66
C ASP A 61 2.51 14.46 -9.31
N ALA A 62 1.91 15.17 -8.35
CA ALA A 62 2.48 15.35 -7.02
C ALA A 62 2.51 14.03 -6.22
N ILE A 63 1.46 13.21 -6.35
CA ILE A 63 1.39 11.89 -5.72
C ILE A 63 2.33 10.91 -6.41
N HIS A 64 2.35 10.89 -7.75
CA HIS A 64 3.25 10.04 -8.52
C HIS A 64 4.71 10.33 -8.20
N ALA A 65 5.10 11.60 -8.22
CA ALA A 65 6.44 12.03 -7.85
C ALA A 65 6.79 11.62 -6.42
N TYR A 66 5.88 11.83 -5.46
CA TYR A 66 6.09 11.41 -4.07
C TYR A 66 6.33 9.90 -3.97
N VAL A 67 5.48 9.08 -4.59
CA VAL A 67 5.63 7.63 -4.52
C VAL A 67 6.92 7.19 -5.18
N TYR A 68 7.25 7.73 -6.35
CA TYR A 68 8.49 7.45 -7.05
C TYR A 68 9.73 7.74 -6.18
N HIS A 69 9.73 8.86 -5.45
CA HIS A 69 10.81 9.18 -4.51
C HIS A 69 10.93 8.17 -3.36
N GLN A 70 9.84 7.49 -2.99
CA GLN A 70 9.84 6.50 -1.91
C GLN A 70 10.20 5.09 -2.40
N THR A 71 9.78 4.71 -3.61
CA THR A 71 9.96 3.34 -4.13
C THR A 71 11.18 3.19 -5.02
N GLY A 72 11.65 4.27 -5.65
CA GLY A 72 12.69 4.24 -6.69
C GLY A 72 12.29 3.46 -7.95
N SER A 73 11.01 3.12 -8.12
CA SER A 73 10.50 2.30 -9.23
C SER A 73 9.33 3.00 -9.89
N TRP A 74 9.44 3.21 -11.21
CA TRP A 74 8.40 3.83 -12.03
C TRP A 74 7.11 3.01 -12.04
N GLU A 75 7.23 1.71 -12.35
CA GLU A 75 6.09 0.77 -12.37
C GLU A 75 5.34 0.76 -11.02
N ARG A 76 6.06 0.65 -9.90
CA ARG A 76 5.42 0.70 -8.57
C ARG A 76 4.80 2.06 -8.29
N ALA A 77 5.38 3.15 -8.79
CA ALA A 77 4.83 4.48 -8.63
C ALA A 77 3.50 4.64 -9.38
N GLU A 78 3.41 4.14 -10.62
CA GLU A 78 2.18 4.12 -11.39
C GLU A 78 1.07 3.33 -10.67
N ASP A 79 1.37 2.10 -10.25
CA ASP A 79 0.41 1.21 -9.59
C ASP A 79 -0.13 1.79 -8.28
N VAL A 80 0.76 2.31 -7.43
CA VAL A 80 0.36 2.91 -6.15
C VAL A 80 -0.39 4.21 -6.37
N THR A 81 -0.03 5.01 -7.38
CA THR A 81 -0.76 6.24 -7.73
C THR A 81 -2.17 5.90 -8.18
N ALA A 82 -2.32 4.98 -9.13
CA ALA A 82 -3.63 4.49 -9.58
C ALA A 82 -4.46 3.97 -8.41
N THR A 83 -3.87 3.15 -7.54
CA THR A 83 -4.54 2.61 -6.35
C THR A 83 -4.94 3.71 -5.36
N THR A 84 -4.12 4.74 -5.20
CA THR A 84 -4.43 5.89 -4.34
C THR A 84 -5.68 6.59 -4.83
N PHE A 85 -5.77 6.92 -6.12
CA PHE A 85 -6.93 7.60 -6.68
C PHE A 85 -8.18 6.72 -6.78
N MET A 86 -8.03 5.40 -7.01
CA MET A 86 -9.16 4.46 -6.92
C MET A 86 -9.79 4.45 -5.53
N ARG A 87 -8.95 4.39 -4.48
CA ARG A 87 -9.43 4.49 -3.09
C ARG A 87 -9.99 5.88 -2.80
N ALA A 88 -9.35 6.91 -3.34
CA ALA A 88 -9.80 8.27 -3.17
C ALA A 88 -11.21 8.46 -3.71
N TYR A 89 -11.48 7.94 -4.91
CA TYR A 89 -12.81 7.96 -5.54
C TYR A 89 -13.84 7.15 -4.73
N ALA A 90 -13.47 5.97 -4.24
CA ALA A 90 -14.37 5.14 -3.45
C ALA A 90 -14.74 5.76 -2.09
N GLU A 91 -13.84 6.56 -1.50
CA GLU A 91 -14.02 7.16 -0.17
C GLU A 91 -14.47 8.62 -0.20
N ILE A 92 -14.45 9.30 -1.36
CA ILE A 92 -14.76 10.73 -1.46
C ILE A 92 -16.13 11.10 -0.88
N GLY A 93 -17.15 10.26 -1.08
CA GLY A 93 -18.49 10.47 -0.54
C GLY A 93 -18.56 10.49 1.00
N LYS A 94 -17.57 9.89 1.68
CA LYS A 94 -17.44 9.86 3.14
C LYS A 94 -16.39 10.83 3.66
N PHE A 95 -15.68 11.53 2.78
CA PHE A 95 -14.64 12.46 3.17
C PHE A 95 -15.26 13.67 3.87
N GLU A 96 -14.73 14.01 5.04
CA GLU A 96 -15.13 15.17 5.82
C GLU A 96 -13.97 16.15 5.95
N TRP A 97 -14.22 17.40 5.61
CA TRP A 97 -13.25 18.47 5.80
C TRP A 97 -13.13 18.84 7.28
N ARG A 98 -12.10 18.33 7.96
CA ARG A 98 -11.85 18.55 9.39
C ARG A 98 -10.68 19.52 9.66
N GLY A 99 -10.50 20.50 8.78
CA GLY A 99 -9.37 21.44 8.83
C GLY A 99 -8.05 20.85 8.33
N VAL A 100 -8.09 19.66 7.73
CA VAL A 100 -6.94 19.03 7.07
C VAL A 100 -7.19 19.05 5.56
N PRO A 101 -6.26 19.59 4.75
CA PRO A 101 -6.39 19.63 3.30
C PRO A 101 -6.55 18.23 2.69
N TYR A 102 -7.28 18.16 1.58
CA TYR A 102 -7.48 16.89 0.87
C TYR A 102 -6.17 16.30 0.36
N SER A 103 -5.23 17.14 -0.09
CA SER A 103 -3.87 16.72 -0.43
C SER A 103 -3.19 15.92 0.68
N ALA A 104 -3.29 16.36 1.94
CA ALA A 104 -2.67 15.68 3.07
C ALA A 104 -3.25 14.28 3.29
N TRP A 105 -4.55 14.12 3.06
CA TRP A 105 -5.20 12.81 3.09
C TRP A 105 -4.73 11.91 1.94
N LEU A 106 -4.59 12.43 0.71
CA LEU A 106 -4.03 11.65 -0.41
C LEU A 106 -2.62 11.15 -0.11
N TYR A 107 -1.74 12.01 0.42
CA TYR A 107 -0.40 11.61 0.84
C TYR A 107 -0.43 10.53 1.91
N ARG A 108 -1.38 10.58 2.86
CA ARG A 108 -1.56 9.53 3.86
C ARG A 108 -1.97 8.20 3.23
N VAL A 109 -2.89 8.22 2.27
CA VAL A 109 -3.31 7.01 1.54
C VAL A 109 -2.11 6.40 0.78
N ALA A 110 -1.39 7.22 0.01
CA ALA A 110 -0.19 6.79 -0.73
C ALA A 110 0.89 6.24 0.20
N SER A 111 1.20 6.95 1.30
CA SER A 111 2.17 6.50 2.32
C SER A 111 1.81 5.12 2.88
N ASN A 112 0.53 4.90 3.19
CA ASN A 112 0.06 3.62 3.73
C ASN A 112 0.18 2.48 2.71
N LEU A 113 -0.02 2.77 1.41
CA LEU A 113 0.16 1.80 0.34
C LEU A 113 1.63 1.42 0.17
N VAL A 114 2.52 2.42 0.11
CA VAL A 114 3.97 2.20 0.05
C VAL A 114 4.46 1.37 1.24
N LEU A 115 4.06 1.72 2.46
CA LEU A 115 4.45 0.98 3.67
C LEU A 115 3.93 -0.47 3.68
N ARG A 116 2.72 -0.72 3.15
CA ARG A 116 2.18 -2.08 3.06
C ARG A 116 2.96 -2.94 2.08
N ASP A 117 3.36 -2.36 0.95
CA ASP A 117 4.15 -3.04 -0.06
C ASP A 117 5.55 -3.43 0.47
N HIS A 118 6.20 -2.53 1.20
CA HIS A 118 7.49 -2.80 1.87
C HIS A 118 7.41 -3.88 2.95
N ARG A 119 6.22 -4.09 3.54
CA ARG A 119 5.99 -5.07 4.61
C ARG A 119 5.51 -6.42 4.10
N ARG A 120 5.28 -6.60 2.79
CA ARG A 120 5.02 -7.94 2.26
C ARG A 120 6.31 -8.75 2.43
N PRO A 121 6.30 -9.85 3.20
CA PRO A 121 7.39 -10.79 3.15
C PRO A 121 7.59 -11.14 1.68
N GLY A 122 8.82 -11.01 1.16
CA GLY A 122 9.12 -11.55 -0.15
C GLY A 122 8.64 -12.99 -0.18
N TRP A 123 8.06 -13.44 -1.29
CA TRP A 123 7.89 -14.87 -1.52
C TRP A 123 9.27 -15.49 -1.38
N ILE A 124 9.54 -16.12 -0.24
CA ILE A 124 10.73 -16.93 -0.08
C ILE A 124 10.40 -18.18 -0.88
N GLU A 125 11.07 -18.36 -2.03
CA GLU A 125 11.16 -19.68 -2.61
C GLU A 125 11.77 -20.58 -1.53
N LEU A 126 10.95 -21.45 -0.96
CA LEU A 126 11.43 -22.50 -0.06
C LEU A 126 12.45 -23.31 -0.87
N PRO A 127 13.70 -23.43 -0.43
CA PRO A 127 14.67 -24.32 -1.04
C PRO A 127 14.04 -25.68 -1.32
N GLU A 128 14.21 -26.20 -2.54
CA GLU A 128 13.77 -27.55 -2.88
C GLU A 128 14.35 -28.52 -1.84
N GLY A 129 13.46 -29.20 -1.09
CA GLY A 129 13.82 -30.09 0.01
C GLY A 129 13.46 -29.61 1.42
N LEU A 130 12.97 -28.37 1.59
CA LEU A 130 12.36 -27.90 2.85
C LEU A 130 10.83 -27.97 2.88
N ALA A 131 10.21 -28.43 1.79
CA ALA A 131 8.82 -28.86 1.83
C ALA A 131 8.76 -30.09 2.74
N ASP A 132 8.32 -29.92 3.99
CA ASP A 132 7.98 -31.03 4.86
C ASP A 132 6.92 -31.88 4.13
N PRO A 133 7.22 -33.14 3.77
CA PRO A 133 6.21 -34.05 3.20
C PRO A 133 5.09 -34.35 4.22
N GLY A 134 5.28 -33.97 5.48
CA GLY A 134 4.30 -34.04 6.54
C GLY A 134 3.40 -32.82 6.59
N GLU A 135 2.13 -33.05 6.25
CA GLU A 135 0.97 -32.25 6.65
C GLU A 135 0.63 -31.02 5.79
N GLY A 136 0.13 -31.31 4.59
CA GLY A 136 -0.75 -30.36 3.91
C GLY A 136 -1.96 -29.97 4.78
N PRO A 137 -2.66 -28.87 4.43
CA PRO A 137 -3.81 -28.35 5.19
C PRO A 137 -4.93 -29.39 5.38
N GLU A 138 -5.00 -30.39 4.51
CA GLU A 138 -5.87 -31.55 4.63
C GLU A 138 -5.57 -32.42 5.86
N ALA A 139 -4.29 -32.65 6.19
CA ALA A 139 -3.91 -33.47 7.35
C ALA A 139 -4.21 -32.72 8.66
N ALA A 140 -3.98 -31.40 8.68
CA ALA A 140 -4.37 -30.54 9.80
C ALA A 140 -5.90 -30.54 10.02
N ALA A 141 -6.69 -30.49 8.93
CA ALA A 141 -8.13 -30.60 9.00
C ALA A 141 -8.58 -31.98 9.54
N VAL A 142 -8.00 -33.08 9.06
CA VAL A 142 -8.31 -34.45 9.52
C VAL A 142 -8.01 -34.64 11.01
N ARG A 143 -6.87 -34.13 11.50
CA ARG A 143 -6.53 -34.21 12.94
C ARG A 143 -7.51 -33.42 13.80
N SER A 144 -7.89 -32.22 13.37
CA SER A 144 -8.84 -31.40 14.13
C SER A 144 -10.24 -32.04 14.21
N GLU A 145 -10.65 -32.79 13.19
CA GLU A 145 -11.88 -33.57 13.22
C GLU A 145 -11.78 -34.80 14.15
N GLN A 146 -10.63 -35.50 14.15
CA GLN A 146 -10.39 -36.60 15.08
C GLN A 146 -10.42 -36.14 16.54
N VAL A 147 -9.79 -35.01 16.86
CA VAL A 147 -9.80 -34.45 18.22
C VAL A 147 -11.23 -34.07 18.64
N ARG A 148 -12.02 -33.45 17.74
CA ARG A 148 -13.43 -33.13 18.00
C ARG A 148 -14.26 -34.38 18.27
N ARG A 149 -14.06 -35.47 17.52
CA ARG A 149 -14.78 -36.74 17.74
C ARG A 149 -14.44 -37.38 19.08
N ILE A 150 -13.17 -37.38 19.47
CA ILE A 150 -12.74 -37.93 20.78
C ILE A 150 -13.36 -37.11 21.91
N GLN A 151 -13.30 -35.77 21.85
CA GLN A 151 -13.89 -34.90 22.87
C GLN A 151 -15.42 -35.03 22.95
N ALA A 152 -16.11 -35.24 21.82
CA ALA A 152 -17.55 -35.47 21.79
C ALA A 152 -17.95 -36.83 22.41
N SER A 153 -17.08 -37.85 22.34
CA SER A 153 -17.32 -39.14 22.99
C SER A 153 -17.10 -39.07 24.50
N VAL A 154 -16.07 -38.35 24.96
CA VAL A 154 -15.81 -38.14 26.39
C VAL A 154 -16.98 -37.41 27.08
N ARG A 155 -17.58 -36.41 26.42
CA ARG A 155 -18.73 -35.66 26.96
C ARG A 155 -20.05 -36.45 27.03
N ARG A 156 -20.15 -37.61 26.40
CA ARG A 156 -21.35 -38.48 26.42
C ARG A 156 -21.28 -39.59 27.48
N LEU A 157 -20.12 -39.75 28.12
CA LEU A 157 -19.87 -40.75 29.17
C LEU A 157 -19.67 -40.13 30.56
N SER A 158 -19.92 -38.82 30.71
CA SER A 158 -20.14 -38.15 32.00
C SER A 158 -21.61 -37.80 32.13
#